data_AF-A0A2Z5PPT7-F1
#
_entry.id   AF-A0A2Z5PPT7-F1
#
_cell.length_a   1.000
_cell.length_b   1.000
_cell.length_c   1.000
_cell.angle_alpha   90.00
_cell.angle_beta   90.00
_cell.angle_gamma   90.00
#
_symmetry.space_group_name_H-M   'P 1'
#
loop_
_entity.id
_entity.type
_entity.pdbx_description
1 polymer ?
#
loop_
_entity_poly.entity_id
_entity_poly.type
_entity_poly.pdbx_seq_one_letter_code
_entity_poly.pdbx_strand_id
1 'polypeptide(L)'
;MKLFGTSGIRMKNLDPLIAYKVGFAISKNFKKAVIGRDTRTTGNLIESAITAGLLNGGCDVTTIGMVPTPVLGYSAKDYDLGIMITASHNPPEYNGIKLFNKNGTAFDPQQEKELENIIENDDFNEGTWDNIGCVVEDKTAVKKYFEYILQNLNLNTNFNVVVDCANAAGCVVSPNIFTEAGCKVISVNSHCDGRFVGRMPEPNETNLKETVDIIKGLNSNGRNYVGIAHDGDADRMIAIDELGRVTDFDKLLAAFCKYLVQKTGADKIVTTVDASMAIEEYLNEFGAKVIRTKIGDVAVAEELEKTGAIFGGEPSGTWIHRDIHLTPDGILSGLRVLEMMEFYGKKLHEIIDEVPSYANMREKISCPDNLKQKVMDYVSKEGEKIFKKKPETLEGVRFSFEKGWILIRLSGTESYVRVRVEAKEKDFAEKLMKTGISMVKKGISGK
;
A
#
# COMPACT_ATOMS: atom_id res chain seq x y z
N MET A 1 5.82 -23.94 8.46
CA MET A 1 6.44 -23.10 7.43
C MET A 1 5.72 -21.76 7.37
N LYS A 2 6.42 -20.68 7.71
CA LYS A 2 5.90 -19.32 7.51
C LYS A 2 5.95 -18.97 6.02
N LEU A 3 4.80 -18.70 5.41
CA LEU A 3 4.59 -18.32 4.02
C LEU A 3 4.21 -16.84 3.88
N PHE A 4 3.36 -16.33 4.76
CA PHE A 4 2.84 -14.97 4.69
C PHE A 4 3.85 -13.94 5.22
N GLY A 5 3.97 -12.84 4.48
CA GLY A 5 4.77 -11.67 4.82
C GLY A 5 3.90 -10.48 5.18
N THR A 6 4.43 -9.26 5.03
CA THR A 6 3.70 -8.02 5.35
C THR A 6 2.57 -7.68 4.37
N SER A 7 2.44 -8.41 3.27
CA SER A 7 1.42 -8.16 2.23
C SER A 7 1.32 -9.40 1.35
N GLY A 8 0.71 -10.44 1.92
CA GLY A 8 0.54 -11.75 1.30
C GLY A 8 1.82 -12.60 1.26
N ILE A 9 1.74 -13.71 0.52
CA ILE A 9 2.86 -14.58 0.18
C ILE A 9 3.65 -13.91 -0.95
N ARG A 10 4.97 -13.80 -0.83
CA ARG A 10 5.84 -13.27 -1.90
C ARG A 10 7.14 -14.06 -1.97
N MET A 11 7.45 -14.60 -3.15
CA MET A 11 8.63 -15.43 -3.34
C MET A 11 9.27 -15.17 -4.71
N LYS A 12 10.60 -15.16 -4.74
CA LYS A 12 11.35 -15.25 -5.99
C LYS A 12 11.16 -16.65 -6.55
N ASN A 13 10.79 -16.76 -7.82
CA ASN A 13 10.47 -18.03 -8.47
C ASN A 13 9.45 -18.86 -7.67
N LEU A 14 8.30 -18.25 -7.32
CA LEU A 14 7.23 -18.92 -6.57
C LEU A 14 6.89 -20.28 -7.18
N ASP A 15 7.04 -21.34 -6.38
CA ASP A 15 6.76 -22.71 -6.79
C ASP A 15 5.24 -22.91 -6.99
N PRO A 16 4.79 -23.35 -8.18
CA PRO A 16 3.38 -23.66 -8.42
C PRO A 16 2.77 -24.65 -7.42
N LEU A 17 3.57 -25.56 -6.84
CA LEU A 17 3.09 -26.49 -5.82
C LEU A 17 2.62 -25.75 -4.56
N ILE A 18 3.28 -24.65 -4.19
CA ILE A 18 2.86 -23.81 -3.06
C ILE A 18 1.50 -23.18 -3.40
N ALA A 19 1.34 -22.63 -4.61
CA ALA A 19 0.08 -22.02 -5.04
C ALA A 19 -1.08 -23.03 -5.06
N TYR A 20 -0.83 -24.26 -5.51
CA TYR A 20 -1.79 -25.36 -5.44
C TYR A 20 -2.19 -25.65 -3.99
N LYS A 21 -1.22 -25.84 -3.08
CA LYS A 21 -1.51 -26.10 -1.66
C LYS A 21 -2.29 -24.96 -0.99
N VAL A 22 -1.99 -23.72 -1.33
CA VAL A 22 -2.74 -22.54 -0.86
C VAL A 22 -4.20 -22.61 -1.32
N GLY A 23 -4.44 -22.85 -2.62
CA GLY A 23 -5.80 -23.02 -3.14
C GLY A 23 -6.56 -24.17 -2.48
N PHE A 24 -5.88 -25.29 -2.25
CA PHE A 24 -6.48 -26.45 -1.62
C PHE A 24 -6.81 -26.19 -0.15
N ALA A 25 -5.94 -25.53 0.60
CA ALA A 25 -6.22 -25.11 1.97
C ALA A 25 -7.41 -24.14 2.05
N ILE A 26 -7.51 -23.19 1.12
CA ILE A 26 -8.60 -22.21 1.05
C ILE A 26 -9.96 -22.90 0.88
N SER A 27 -10.06 -23.88 -0.02
CA SER A 27 -11.31 -24.59 -0.35
C SER A 27 -11.96 -25.33 0.83
N LYS A 28 -11.20 -25.54 1.92
CA LYS A 28 -11.72 -26.08 3.19
C LYS A 28 -12.77 -25.17 3.82
N ASN A 29 -12.56 -23.86 3.76
CA ASN A 29 -13.38 -22.87 4.45
C ASN A 29 -14.22 -22.01 3.51
N PHE A 30 -13.88 -21.96 2.22
CA PHE A 30 -14.51 -21.09 1.23
C PHE A 30 -15.04 -21.89 0.04
N LYS A 31 -16.21 -21.51 -0.49
CA LYS A 31 -16.87 -22.23 -1.59
C LYS A 31 -16.94 -21.46 -2.89
N LYS A 32 -16.79 -20.14 -2.84
CA LYS A 32 -16.73 -19.28 -4.04
C LYS A 32 -15.57 -18.30 -3.95
N ALA A 33 -14.64 -18.39 -4.87
CA ALA A 33 -13.47 -17.52 -4.95
C ALA A 33 -13.42 -16.73 -6.26
N VAL A 34 -12.97 -15.49 -6.20
CA VAL A 34 -12.58 -14.71 -7.38
C VAL A 34 -11.07 -14.58 -7.46
N ILE A 35 -10.51 -14.76 -8.66
CA ILE A 35 -9.06 -14.71 -8.90
C ILE A 35 -8.72 -13.67 -9.96
N GLY A 36 -7.78 -12.79 -9.64
CA GLY A 36 -7.17 -11.84 -10.55
C GLY A 36 -5.65 -11.92 -10.47
N ARG A 37 -4.95 -11.43 -11.50
CA ARG A 37 -3.48 -11.38 -11.53
C ARG A 37 -2.95 -10.06 -12.06
N ASP A 38 -1.73 -9.73 -11.68
CA ASP A 38 -1.00 -8.61 -12.29
C ASP A 38 -0.33 -9.04 -13.63
N THR A 39 0.55 -8.19 -14.16
CA THR A 39 1.21 -8.41 -15.47
C THR A 39 2.35 -9.42 -15.44
N ARG A 40 2.75 -9.96 -14.28
CA ARG A 40 3.94 -10.82 -14.14
C ARG A 40 3.87 -12.03 -15.06
N THR A 41 5.02 -12.38 -15.64
CA THR A 41 5.12 -13.45 -16.65
C THR A 41 4.74 -14.83 -16.11
N THR A 42 4.92 -15.07 -14.81
CA THR A 42 4.51 -16.31 -14.12
C THR A 42 3.04 -16.33 -13.71
N GLY A 43 2.29 -15.24 -13.92
CA GLY A 43 0.91 -15.09 -13.46
C GLY A 43 -0.02 -16.22 -13.91
N ASN A 44 0.00 -16.59 -15.19
CA ASN A 44 -0.84 -17.69 -15.72
C ASN A 44 -0.50 -19.05 -15.08
N LEU A 45 0.79 -19.31 -14.79
CA LEU A 45 1.24 -20.56 -14.15
C LEU A 45 0.72 -20.65 -12.72
N ILE A 46 0.86 -19.58 -11.95
CA ILE A 46 0.39 -19.51 -10.56
C ILE A 46 -1.15 -19.55 -10.52
N GLU A 47 -1.83 -18.86 -11.43
CA GLU A 47 -3.30 -18.87 -11.55
C GLU A 47 -3.83 -20.27 -11.82
N SER A 48 -3.20 -20.99 -12.74
CA SER A 48 -3.60 -22.37 -13.05
C SER A 48 -3.42 -23.29 -11.84
N ALA A 49 -2.31 -23.15 -11.12
CA ALA A 49 -2.00 -23.99 -9.97
C ALA A 49 -2.94 -23.75 -8.78
N ILE A 50 -3.18 -22.48 -8.41
CA ILE A 50 -4.10 -22.16 -7.31
C ILE A 50 -5.55 -22.52 -7.66
N THR A 51 -5.95 -22.31 -8.92
CA THR A 51 -7.26 -22.75 -9.42
C THR A 51 -7.41 -24.27 -9.27
N ALA A 52 -6.42 -25.06 -9.71
CA ALA A 52 -6.46 -26.51 -9.56
C ALA A 52 -6.63 -26.95 -8.09
N GLY A 53 -5.93 -26.29 -7.15
CA GLY A 53 -6.08 -26.56 -5.72
C GLY A 53 -7.49 -26.24 -5.19
N LEU A 54 -8.06 -25.11 -5.60
CA LEU A 54 -9.42 -24.70 -5.21
C LEU A 54 -10.48 -25.68 -5.72
N LEU A 55 -10.41 -26.04 -7.01
CA LEU A 55 -11.33 -27.00 -7.63
C LEU A 55 -11.24 -28.36 -6.95
N ASN A 56 -10.02 -28.78 -6.57
CA ASN A 56 -9.78 -30.07 -5.92
C ASN A 56 -10.48 -30.20 -4.56
N GLY A 57 -10.74 -29.09 -3.83
CA GLY A 57 -11.56 -29.14 -2.61
C GLY A 57 -12.99 -28.64 -2.78
N GLY A 58 -13.47 -28.59 -4.03
CA GLY A 58 -14.87 -28.26 -4.34
C GLY A 58 -15.21 -26.77 -4.22
N CYS A 59 -14.25 -25.87 -4.41
CA CYS A 59 -14.49 -24.43 -4.46
C CYS A 59 -14.71 -23.98 -5.91
N ASP A 60 -15.79 -23.25 -6.16
CA ASP A 60 -16.08 -22.62 -7.43
C ASP A 60 -15.21 -21.37 -7.63
N VAL A 61 -14.62 -21.25 -8.81
CA VAL A 61 -13.66 -20.20 -9.14
C VAL A 61 -14.23 -19.31 -10.25
N THR A 62 -14.18 -18.00 -10.04
CA THR A 62 -14.35 -17.01 -11.11
C THR A 62 -13.03 -16.30 -11.38
N THR A 63 -12.50 -16.39 -12.59
CA THR A 63 -11.33 -15.62 -13.00
C THR A 63 -11.76 -14.29 -13.61
N ILE A 64 -11.09 -13.21 -13.24
CA ILE A 64 -11.33 -11.85 -13.77
C ILE A 64 -10.17 -11.34 -14.63
N GLY A 65 -9.22 -12.23 -14.96
CA GLY A 65 -8.11 -11.93 -15.84
C GLY A 65 -7.02 -11.08 -15.19
N MET A 66 -6.32 -10.33 -16.03
CA MET A 66 -5.30 -9.39 -15.62
C MET A 66 -5.93 -8.08 -15.17
N VAL A 67 -5.80 -7.74 -13.89
CA VAL A 67 -6.45 -6.58 -13.28
C VAL A 67 -5.55 -5.96 -12.20
N PRO A 68 -5.71 -4.67 -11.87
CA PRO A 68 -5.17 -4.10 -10.64
C PRO A 68 -5.70 -4.79 -9.37
N THR A 69 -4.91 -4.78 -8.30
CA THR A 69 -5.34 -5.21 -6.96
C THR A 69 -6.64 -4.53 -6.50
N PRO A 70 -6.84 -3.21 -6.64
CA PRO A 70 -8.11 -2.59 -6.24
C PRO A 70 -9.34 -3.13 -7.00
N VAL A 71 -9.20 -3.53 -8.27
CA VAL A 71 -10.31 -4.15 -9.02
C VAL A 71 -10.69 -5.50 -8.43
N LEU A 72 -9.70 -6.32 -8.06
CA LEU A 72 -9.97 -7.58 -7.38
C LEU A 72 -10.60 -7.35 -6.00
N GLY A 73 -10.03 -6.48 -5.18
CA GLY A 73 -10.53 -6.23 -3.83
C GLY A 73 -11.97 -5.70 -3.85
N TYR A 74 -12.30 -4.83 -4.82
CA TYR A 74 -13.69 -4.43 -5.10
C TYR A 74 -14.58 -5.60 -5.52
N SER A 75 -14.07 -6.51 -6.37
CA SER A 75 -14.83 -7.66 -6.87
C SER A 75 -15.10 -8.72 -5.80
N ALA A 76 -14.26 -8.80 -4.76
CA ALA A 76 -14.38 -9.78 -3.67
C ALA A 76 -15.74 -9.73 -2.93
N LYS A 77 -16.45 -8.60 -2.97
CA LYS A 77 -17.78 -8.42 -2.35
C LYS A 77 -18.88 -9.36 -2.86
N ASP A 78 -18.71 -9.89 -4.06
CA ASP A 78 -19.67 -10.81 -4.69
C ASP A 78 -19.32 -12.30 -4.42
N TYR A 79 -18.23 -12.57 -3.71
CA TYR A 79 -17.68 -13.90 -3.45
C TYR A 79 -17.42 -14.11 -1.95
N ASP A 80 -16.95 -15.31 -1.57
CA ASP A 80 -16.54 -15.58 -0.20
C ASP A 80 -15.09 -15.08 0.05
N LEU A 81 -14.28 -15.05 -1.02
CA LEU A 81 -12.86 -14.71 -1.00
C LEU A 81 -12.40 -14.12 -2.33
N GLY A 82 -11.51 -13.11 -2.28
CA GLY A 82 -10.69 -12.68 -3.42
C GLY A 82 -9.24 -13.15 -3.32
N ILE A 83 -8.63 -13.50 -4.44
CA ILE A 83 -7.24 -13.97 -4.53
C ILE A 83 -6.50 -13.17 -5.60
N MET A 84 -5.50 -12.38 -5.19
CA MET A 84 -4.66 -11.62 -6.11
C MET A 84 -3.33 -12.31 -6.31
N ILE A 85 -2.98 -12.56 -7.56
CA ILE A 85 -1.68 -13.10 -7.93
C ILE A 85 -0.76 -11.93 -8.28
N THR A 86 0.10 -11.56 -7.33
CA THR A 86 1.00 -10.43 -7.45
C THR A 86 2.12 -10.47 -6.42
N ALA A 87 3.27 -9.88 -6.75
CA ALA A 87 4.26 -9.46 -5.77
C ALA A 87 4.41 -7.93 -5.69
N SER A 88 3.36 -7.16 -6.04
CA SER A 88 3.30 -5.70 -5.97
C SER A 88 4.52 -5.07 -6.67
N HIS A 89 5.33 -4.31 -5.95
CA HIS A 89 6.51 -3.59 -6.46
C HIS A 89 7.80 -4.41 -6.53
N ASN A 90 7.79 -5.71 -6.22
CA ASN A 90 9.00 -6.54 -6.29
C ASN A 90 9.51 -6.72 -7.75
N PRO A 91 10.80 -7.03 -7.97
CA PRO A 91 11.36 -7.31 -9.30
C PRO A 91 10.61 -8.41 -10.10
N PRO A 92 10.82 -8.51 -11.43
CA PRO A 92 10.08 -9.43 -12.32
C PRO A 92 10.07 -10.90 -11.88
N GLU A 93 11.17 -11.38 -11.29
CA GLU A 93 11.30 -12.79 -10.87
C GLU A 93 10.45 -13.16 -9.65
N TYR A 94 9.86 -12.18 -8.97
CA TYR A 94 8.96 -12.42 -7.84
C TYR A 94 7.54 -12.66 -8.35
N ASN A 95 6.78 -13.47 -7.62
CA ASN A 95 5.33 -13.47 -7.67
C ASN A 95 4.79 -13.81 -6.28
N GLY A 96 3.48 -13.77 -6.11
CA GLY A 96 2.87 -13.87 -4.80
C GLY A 96 1.37 -14.08 -4.86
N ILE A 97 0.79 -14.22 -3.66
CA ILE A 97 -0.65 -14.43 -3.45
C ILE A 97 -1.07 -13.52 -2.31
N LYS A 98 -1.99 -12.58 -2.57
CA LYS A 98 -2.72 -11.82 -1.54
C LYS A 98 -4.16 -12.36 -1.46
N LEU A 99 -4.69 -12.44 -0.24
CA LEU A 99 -6.04 -12.93 0.04
C LEU A 99 -6.89 -11.79 0.57
N PHE A 100 -8.12 -11.67 0.08
CA PHE A 100 -9.05 -10.59 0.40
C PHE A 100 -10.37 -11.15 0.92
N ASN A 101 -10.79 -10.64 2.06
CA ASN A 101 -12.13 -10.87 2.61
C ASN A 101 -13.21 -10.25 1.71
N LYS A 102 -14.45 -10.66 1.92
CA LYS A 102 -15.62 -10.16 1.18
C LYS A 102 -15.77 -8.63 1.23
N ASN A 103 -15.39 -7.97 2.31
CA ASN A 103 -15.44 -6.51 2.43
C ASN A 103 -14.28 -5.80 1.70
N GLY A 104 -13.37 -6.55 1.06
CA GLY A 104 -12.21 -6.03 0.34
C GLY A 104 -10.98 -5.78 1.22
N THR A 105 -11.02 -6.10 2.52
CA THR A 105 -9.82 -6.07 3.37
C THR A 105 -8.93 -7.26 3.07
N ALA A 106 -7.62 -7.09 3.18
CA ALA A 106 -6.70 -8.22 3.12
C ALA A 106 -6.86 -9.11 4.37
N PHE A 107 -6.46 -10.38 4.25
CA PHE A 107 -6.45 -11.31 5.38
C PHE A 107 -5.61 -10.78 6.55
N ASP A 108 -6.14 -10.95 7.76
CA ASP A 108 -5.41 -10.59 8.97
C ASP A 108 -4.37 -11.68 9.36
N PRO A 109 -3.42 -11.38 10.25
CA PRO A 109 -2.39 -12.35 10.65
C PRO A 109 -2.92 -13.64 11.29
N GLN A 110 -4.13 -13.62 11.87
CA GLN A 110 -4.77 -14.82 12.41
C GLN A 110 -5.26 -15.71 11.26
N GLN A 111 -5.97 -15.15 10.29
CA GLN A 111 -6.43 -15.85 9.09
C GLN A 111 -5.27 -16.44 8.29
N GLU A 112 -4.18 -15.68 8.12
CA GLU A 112 -2.94 -16.14 7.47
C GLU A 112 -2.35 -17.36 8.20
N LYS A 113 -2.24 -17.29 9.54
CA LYS A 113 -1.70 -18.37 10.36
C LYS A 113 -2.58 -19.62 10.33
N GLU A 114 -3.90 -19.46 10.32
CA GLU A 114 -4.84 -20.57 10.19
C GLU A 114 -4.63 -21.31 8.87
N LEU A 115 -4.42 -20.57 7.76
CA LEU A 115 -4.12 -21.17 6.47
C LEU A 115 -2.75 -21.86 6.43
N GLU A 116 -1.73 -21.25 7.01
CA GLU A 116 -0.40 -21.88 7.17
C GLU A 116 -0.50 -23.21 7.92
N ASN A 117 -1.28 -23.26 9.01
CA ASN A 117 -1.48 -24.49 9.77
C ASN A 117 -2.15 -25.59 8.93
N ILE A 118 -3.13 -25.25 8.09
CA ILE A 118 -3.77 -26.23 7.18
C ILE A 118 -2.74 -26.80 6.20
N ILE A 119 -1.92 -25.94 5.60
CA ILE A 119 -0.90 -26.34 4.61
C ILE A 119 0.21 -27.18 5.27
N GLU A 120 0.64 -26.81 6.48
CA GLU A 120 1.71 -27.50 7.22
C GLU A 120 1.32 -28.91 7.64
N ASN A 121 0.04 -29.11 7.99
CA ASN A 121 -0.46 -30.41 8.46
C ASN A 121 -1.05 -31.25 7.32
N ASP A 122 -0.98 -30.78 6.07
CA ASP A 122 -1.66 -31.35 4.90
C ASP A 122 -3.15 -31.67 5.18
N ASP A 123 -3.82 -30.80 5.96
CA ASP A 123 -5.18 -30.99 6.48
C ASP A 123 -6.25 -30.50 5.48
N PHE A 124 -6.22 -31.08 4.27
CA PHE A 124 -7.08 -30.70 3.16
C PHE A 124 -8.38 -31.51 3.10
N ASN A 125 -9.42 -30.94 2.46
CA ASN A 125 -10.66 -31.65 2.15
C ASN A 125 -10.70 -31.97 0.65
N GLU A 126 -10.32 -33.18 0.27
CA GLU A 126 -10.35 -33.62 -1.13
C GLU A 126 -11.80 -33.83 -1.60
N GLY A 127 -12.13 -33.20 -2.72
CA GLY A 127 -13.39 -33.39 -3.44
C GLY A 127 -13.40 -34.69 -4.21
N THR A 128 -14.57 -35.31 -4.30
CA THR A 128 -14.82 -36.47 -5.16
C THR A 128 -15.27 -36.02 -6.55
N TRP A 129 -15.28 -36.92 -7.52
CA TRP A 129 -15.61 -36.65 -8.93
C TRP A 129 -16.94 -35.89 -9.15
N ASP A 130 -17.89 -36.03 -8.23
CA ASP A 130 -19.23 -35.44 -8.22
C ASP A 130 -19.32 -34.12 -7.41
N ASN A 131 -18.22 -33.69 -6.79
CA ASN A 131 -18.13 -32.46 -5.99
C ASN A 131 -16.85 -31.64 -6.28
N ILE A 132 -16.24 -31.82 -7.45
CA ILE A 132 -15.17 -30.93 -7.95
C ILE A 132 -15.77 -29.57 -8.30
N GLY A 133 -15.07 -28.49 -7.94
CA GLY A 133 -15.51 -27.13 -8.24
C GLY A 133 -15.54 -26.82 -9.74
N CYS A 134 -16.17 -25.72 -10.13
CA CYS A 134 -16.14 -25.23 -11.50
C CYS A 134 -15.30 -23.97 -11.66
N VAL A 135 -14.86 -23.69 -12.90
CA VAL A 135 -14.19 -22.43 -13.24
C VAL A 135 -14.98 -21.69 -14.31
N VAL A 136 -15.25 -20.42 -14.08
CA VAL A 136 -15.87 -19.48 -15.02
C VAL A 136 -15.04 -18.21 -15.15
N GLU A 137 -15.26 -17.45 -16.23
CA GLU A 137 -14.56 -16.19 -16.49
C GLU A 137 -15.55 -15.02 -16.43
N ASP A 138 -15.28 -14.00 -15.63
CA ASP A 138 -16.02 -12.72 -15.62
C ASP A 138 -15.20 -11.61 -16.29
N LYS A 139 -15.58 -11.26 -17.52
CA LYS A 139 -14.95 -10.20 -18.32
C LYS A 139 -15.46 -8.79 -17.98
N THR A 140 -16.39 -8.66 -17.03
CA THR A 140 -17.05 -7.41 -16.69
C THR A 140 -16.50 -6.74 -15.43
N ALA A 141 -15.64 -7.41 -14.66
CA ALA A 141 -15.09 -6.91 -13.40
C ALA A 141 -14.45 -5.52 -13.51
N VAL A 142 -13.60 -5.30 -14.53
CA VAL A 142 -12.99 -3.99 -14.78
C VAL A 142 -14.05 -2.92 -15.02
N LYS A 143 -15.05 -3.20 -15.86
CA LYS A 143 -16.14 -2.26 -16.14
C LYS A 143 -16.95 -1.93 -14.89
N LYS A 144 -17.30 -2.92 -14.08
CA LYS A 144 -18.03 -2.73 -12.81
C LYS A 144 -17.27 -1.84 -11.83
N TYR A 145 -15.95 -2.04 -11.70
CA TYR A 145 -15.09 -1.18 -10.89
C TYR A 145 -15.07 0.24 -11.46
N PHE A 146 -14.85 0.37 -12.77
CA PHE A 146 -14.76 1.64 -13.48
C PHE A 146 -16.01 2.50 -13.28
N GLU A 147 -17.20 1.93 -13.49
CA GLU A 147 -18.49 2.60 -13.29
C GLU A 147 -18.69 3.00 -11.83
N TYR A 148 -18.32 2.12 -10.88
CA TYR A 148 -18.44 2.41 -9.46
C TYR A 148 -17.57 3.59 -9.01
N ILE A 149 -16.31 3.62 -9.45
CA ILE A 149 -15.40 4.73 -9.11
C ILE A 149 -15.89 6.05 -9.70
N LEU A 150 -16.27 6.07 -10.99
CA LEU A 150 -16.75 7.30 -11.64
C LEU A 150 -18.06 7.83 -11.02
N GLN A 151 -18.97 6.94 -10.62
CA GLN A 151 -20.21 7.34 -9.93
C GLN A 151 -19.96 8.02 -8.57
N ASN A 152 -18.82 7.75 -7.95
CA ASN A 152 -18.45 8.30 -6.65
C ASN A 152 -17.32 9.34 -6.72
N LEU A 153 -16.94 9.76 -7.93
CA LEU A 153 -15.95 10.80 -8.17
C LEU A 153 -16.66 12.13 -8.44
N ASN A 154 -16.17 13.21 -7.82
CA ASN A 154 -16.63 14.57 -8.05
C ASN A 154 -15.48 15.41 -8.61
N LEU A 155 -15.30 15.34 -9.94
CA LEU A 155 -14.28 16.08 -10.67
C LEU A 155 -14.93 16.79 -11.87
N ASN A 156 -14.83 18.12 -11.93
CA ASN A 156 -15.44 18.92 -13.02
C ASN A 156 -14.40 19.62 -13.91
N THR A 157 -13.17 19.74 -13.42
CA THR A 157 -12.06 20.41 -14.09
C THR A 157 -11.29 19.43 -14.96
N ASN A 158 -11.03 19.84 -16.20
CA ASN A 158 -10.21 19.08 -17.12
C ASN A 158 -8.73 19.26 -16.79
N PHE A 159 -8.13 18.27 -16.13
CA PHE A 159 -6.69 18.25 -15.84
C PHE A 159 -5.88 17.67 -16.99
N ASN A 160 -4.66 18.16 -17.17
CA ASN A 160 -3.66 17.52 -18.01
C ASN A 160 -2.87 16.54 -17.14
N VAL A 161 -2.92 15.24 -17.47
CA VAL A 161 -2.36 14.19 -16.59
C VAL A 161 -1.41 13.29 -17.36
N VAL A 162 -0.23 13.03 -16.80
CA VAL A 162 0.66 11.95 -17.23
C VAL A 162 0.41 10.75 -16.32
N VAL A 163 0.02 9.60 -16.88
CA VAL A 163 -0.22 8.37 -16.10
C VAL A 163 0.89 7.36 -16.43
N ASP A 164 1.73 7.04 -15.45
CA ASP A 164 2.82 6.06 -15.59
C ASP A 164 2.47 4.73 -14.91
N CYS A 165 2.21 3.72 -15.72
CA CYS A 165 1.73 2.41 -15.26
C CYS A 165 2.84 1.36 -15.07
N ALA A 166 4.12 1.70 -15.24
CA ALA A 166 5.26 0.77 -15.08
C ALA A 166 5.20 -0.52 -15.91
N ASN A 167 4.47 -0.53 -17.02
CA ASN A 167 4.10 -1.73 -17.79
C ASN A 167 3.32 -2.78 -16.99
N ALA A 168 2.64 -2.33 -15.94
CA ALA A 168 2.06 -3.17 -14.91
C ALA A 168 0.52 -3.11 -14.88
N ALA A 169 -0.12 -3.68 -13.86
CA ALA A 169 -1.57 -3.94 -13.88
C ALA A 169 -2.40 -2.66 -14.05
N GLY A 170 -1.89 -1.51 -13.59
CA GLY A 170 -2.50 -0.19 -13.79
C GLY A 170 -2.80 0.15 -15.26
N CYS A 171 -2.07 -0.43 -16.22
CA CYS A 171 -2.31 -0.22 -17.66
C CYS A 171 -3.74 -0.55 -18.10
N VAL A 172 -4.38 -1.51 -17.42
CA VAL A 172 -5.72 -2.02 -17.77
C VAL A 172 -6.81 -0.99 -17.45
N VAL A 173 -6.57 -0.09 -16.50
CA VAL A 173 -7.60 0.78 -15.93
C VAL A 173 -7.20 2.25 -15.93
N SER A 174 -6.02 2.58 -15.41
CA SER A 174 -5.68 3.94 -14.98
C SER A 174 -5.73 4.97 -16.13
N PRO A 175 -5.08 4.77 -17.30
CA PRO A 175 -5.15 5.77 -18.37
C PRO A 175 -6.59 6.06 -18.86
N ASN A 176 -7.42 5.02 -18.93
CA ASN A 176 -8.79 5.14 -19.42
C ASN A 176 -9.71 5.80 -18.39
N ILE A 177 -9.58 5.47 -17.10
CA ILE A 177 -10.46 6.04 -16.07
C ILE A 177 -10.18 7.53 -15.84
N PHE A 178 -8.93 7.96 -15.95
CA PHE A 178 -8.61 9.38 -15.94
C PHE A 178 -9.17 10.10 -17.17
N THR A 179 -9.17 9.46 -18.34
CA THR A 179 -9.77 10.03 -19.56
C THR A 179 -11.29 10.19 -19.41
N GLU A 180 -11.98 9.16 -18.92
CA GLU A 180 -13.43 9.19 -18.68
C GLU A 180 -13.82 10.12 -17.52
N ALA A 181 -12.91 10.38 -16.57
CA ALA A 181 -13.06 11.43 -15.56
C ALA A 181 -12.86 12.86 -16.12
N GLY A 182 -12.66 13.02 -17.44
CA GLY A 182 -12.54 14.32 -18.11
C GLY A 182 -11.09 14.83 -18.27
N CYS A 183 -10.08 14.05 -17.88
CA CYS A 183 -8.69 14.48 -18.00
C CYS A 183 -8.15 14.30 -19.43
N LYS A 184 -7.21 15.17 -19.82
CA LYS A 184 -6.36 14.97 -20.99
C LYS A 184 -5.15 14.13 -20.60
N VAL A 185 -5.21 12.84 -20.92
CA VAL A 185 -4.21 11.85 -20.49
C VAL A 185 -3.09 11.69 -21.50
N ILE A 186 -1.85 11.63 -21.00
CA ILE A 186 -0.68 11.06 -21.69
C ILE A 186 -0.24 9.84 -20.90
N SER A 187 -0.33 8.67 -21.50
CA SER A 187 0.02 7.42 -20.86
C SER A 187 1.50 7.07 -21.09
N VAL A 188 2.25 6.81 -20.04
CA VAL A 188 3.66 6.38 -20.05
C VAL A 188 3.73 4.94 -19.52
N ASN A 189 4.61 4.11 -20.09
CA ASN A 189 4.75 2.70 -19.70
C ASN A 189 3.41 1.97 -19.59
N SER A 190 2.47 2.23 -20.51
CA SER A 190 1.06 1.82 -20.39
C SER A 190 0.66 0.64 -21.28
N HIS A 191 1.65 -0.12 -21.77
CA HIS A 191 1.42 -1.45 -22.34
C HIS A 191 1.86 -2.51 -21.31
N CYS A 192 1.05 -3.54 -21.10
CA CYS A 192 1.34 -4.60 -20.13
C CYS A 192 2.56 -5.43 -20.55
N ASP A 193 3.58 -5.47 -19.71
CA ASP A 193 4.76 -6.32 -19.87
C ASP A 193 5.35 -6.66 -18.50
N GLY A 194 5.18 -7.92 -18.07
CA GLY A 194 5.67 -8.42 -16.78
C GLY A 194 7.20 -8.46 -16.62
N ARG A 195 7.96 -8.06 -17.63
CA ARG A 195 9.41 -7.81 -17.54
C ARG A 195 9.71 -6.39 -17.06
N PHE A 196 8.70 -5.53 -16.97
CA PHE A 196 8.78 -4.13 -16.53
C PHE A 196 9.80 -3.32 -17.37
N VAL A 197 9.62 -3.34 -18.69
CA VAL A 197 10.61 -2.85 -19.67
C VAL A 197 10.85 -1.35 -19.63
N GLY A 198 9.88 -0.54 -19.21
CA GLY A 198 10.00 0.92 -19.10
C GLY A 198 10.67 1.36 -17.80
N ARG A 199 10.29 0.76 -16.67
CA ARG A 199 10.93 0.96 -15.37
C ARG A 199 10.56 -0.16 -14.42
N MET A 200 11.36 -0.36 -13.37
CA MET A 200 10.95 -1.21 -12.25
C MET A 200 9.66 -0.69 -11.59
N PRO A 201 8.80 -1.60 -11.08
CA PRO A 201 7.44 -1.25 -10.71
C PRO A 201 7.37 -0.31 -9.50
N GLU A 202 8.32 -0.36 -8.56
CA GLU A 202 8.34 0.57 -7.42
C GLU A 202 8.47 2.05 -7.90
N PRO A 203 7.49 2.92 -7.60
CA PRO A 203 7.51 4.29 -8.09
C PRO A 203 8.34 5.20 -7.16
N ASN A 204 9.67 5.05 -7.21
CA ASN A 204 10.63 5.88 -6.49
C ASN A 204 11.29 6.90 -7.44
N GLU A 205 12.01 7.90 -6.89
CA GLU A 205 12.65 8.96 -7.67
C GLU A 205 13.55 8.44 -8.80
N THR A 206 14.32 7.36 -8.54
CA THR A 206 15.19 6.75 -9.54
C THR A 206 14.39 6.19 -10.71
N ASN A 207 13.33 5.44 -10.41
CA ASN A 207 12.50 4.78 -11.42
C ASN A 207 11.60 5.78 -12.18
N LEU A 208 11.26 6.92 -11.57
CA LEU A 208 10.39 7.94 -12.17
C LEU A 208 11.14 9.02 -12.96
N LYS A 209 12.47 8.94 -13.07
CA LYS A 209 13.29 9.96 -13.72
C LYS A 209 12.81 10.32 -15.13
N GLU A 210 12.54 9.33 -15.97
CA GLU A 210 12.08 9.59 -17.35
C GLU A 210 10.69 10.23 -17.38
N THR A 211 9.78 9.78 -16.52
CA THR A 211 8.44 10.36 -16.38
C THR A 211 8.49 11.82 -15.91
N VAL A 212 9.40 12.13 -14.98
CA VAL A 212 9.70 13.50 -14.54
C VAL A 212 10.21 14.35 -15.71
N ASP A 213 11.15 13.84 -16.50
CA ASP A 213 11.71 14.57 -17.65
C ASP A 213 10.64 14.82 -18.73
N ILE A 214 9.74 13.87 -18.97
CA ILE A 214 8.57 14.02 -19.84
C ILE A 214 7.66 15.15 -19.33
N ILE A 215 7.32 15.17 -18.05
CA ILE A 215 6.45 16.20 -17.46
C ILE A 215 7.09 17.58 -17.57
N LYS A 216 8.38 17.71 -17.26
CA LYS A 216 9.13 18.98 -17.42
C LYS A 216 9.12 19.44 -18.88
N GLY A 217 9.35 18.53 -19.82
CA GLY A 217 9.29 18.82 -21.25
C GLY A 217 7.91 19.31 -21.69
N LEU A 218 6.84 18.61 -21.29
CA LEU A 218 5.45 19.00 -21.58
C LEU A 218 5.09 20.36 -20.99
N ASN A 219 5.61 20.68 -19.80
CA ASN A 219 5.29 21.89 -19.06
C ASN A 219 6.17 23.09 -19.40
N SER A 220 7.22 22.91 -20.20
CA SER A 220 8.06 24.01 -20.72
C SER A 220 7.25 25.12 -21.42
N ASN A 221 6.08 24.78 -21.98
CA ASN A 221 5.16 25.70 -22.64
C ASN A 221 3.89 26.01 -21.82
N GLY A 222 3.91 25.78 -20.49
CA GLY A 222 2.81 26.14 -19.60
C GLY A 222 1.59 25.22 -19.67
N ARG A 223 1.77 23.95 -20.09
CA ARG A 223 0.65 22.99 -20.21
C ARG A 223 0.17 22.41 -18.87
N ASN A 224 0.90 22.60 -17.77
CA ASN A 224 0.50 22.19 -16.41
C ASN A 224 0.05 20.72 -16.29
N TYR A 225 0.80 19.79 -16.89
CA TYR A 225 0.66 18.37 -16.64
C TYR A 225 1.08 18.03 -15.21
N VAL A 226 0.22 17.31 -14.50
CA VAL A 226 0.55 16.59 -13.26
C VAL A 226 0.78 15.11 -13.59
N GLY A 227 1.68 14.44 -12.87
CA GLY A 227 1.94 13.01 -13.02
C GLY A 227 1.28 12.18 -11.92
N ILE A 228 0.73 11.03 -12.30
CA ILE A 228 0.30 9.97 -11.39
C ILE A 228 1.03 8.69 -11.81
N ALA A 229 1.81 8.13 -10.89
CA ALA A 229 2.54 6.89 -11.14
C ALA A 229 2.11 5.79 -10.17
N HIS A 230 1.96 4.59 -10.70
CA HIS A 230 1.54 3.41 -9.93
C HIS A 230 2.69 2.43 -9.70
N ASP A 231 2.51 1.57 -8.70
CA ASP A 231 3.31 0.38 -8.54
C ASP A 231 2.79 -0.81 -9.38
N GLY A 232 3.35 -2.01 -9.17
CA GLY A 232 3.14 -3.16 -10.06
C GLY A 232 1.69 -3.65 -10.14
N ASP A 233 0.96 -3.57 -9.05
CA ASP A 233 -0.45 -3.98 -8.95
C ASP A 233 -1.41 -2.81 -8.73
N ALA A 234 -0.89 -1.57 -8.78
CA ALA A 234 -1.61 -0.31 -8.69
C ALA A 234 -2.46 -0.16 -7.42
N ASP A 235 -2.00 -0.74 -6.30
CA ASP A 235 -2.52 -0.45 -4.97
C ASP A 235 -1.87 0.81 -4.36
N ARG A 236 -0.74 1.26 -4.95
CA ARG A 236 -0.04 2.50 -4.59
C ARG A 236 -0.10 3.56 -5.67
N MET A 237 0.03 4.81 -5.22
CA MET A 237 0.22 5.95 -6.10
C MET A 237 1.23 6.94 -5.53
N ILE A 238 1.95 7.59 -6.43
CA ILE A 238 2.73 8.78 -6.12
C ILE A 238 2.45 9.84 -7.18
N ALA A 239 2.43 11.10 -6.76
CA ALA A 239 2.21 12.22 -7.64
C ALA A 239 3.55 12.86 -8.06
N ILE A 240 3.55 13.47 -9.24
CA ILE A 240 4.63 14.31 -9.73
C ILE A 240 3.98 15.65 -10.05
N ASP A 241 4.44 16.72 -9.40
CA ASP A 241 3.84 18.03 -9.63
C ASP A 241 4.21 18.64 -10.98
N GLU A 242 3.63 19.80 -11.27
CA GLU A 242 3.80 20.48 -12.56
C GLU A 242 5.23 20.98 -12.81
N LEU A 243 6.06 21.06 -11.75
CA LEU A 243 7.48 21.40 -11.84
C LEU A 243 8.36 20.16 -12.07
N GLY A 244 7.74 18.98 -12.16
CA GLY A 244 8.43 17.70 -12.27
C GLY A 244 9.15 17.32 -10.97
N ARG A 245 8.59 17.69 -9.81
CA ARG A 245 9.06 17.19 -8.52
C ARG A 245 8.22 15.99 -8.13
N VAL A 246 8.88 14.88 -7.82
CA VAL A 246 8.22 13.73 -7.20
C VAL A 246 7.77 14.19 -5.81
N THR A 247 6.47 14.05 -5.49
CA THR A 247 5.95 14.54 -4.21
C THR A 247 6.47 13.70 -3.06
N ASP A 248 6.86 14.36 -1.98
CA ASP A 248 7.11 13.69 -0.70
C ASP A 248 5.81 13.03 -0.20
N PHE A 249 5.87 11.73 0.10
CA PHE A 249 4.69 10.95 0.50
C PHE A 249 4.02 11.49 1.77
N ASP A 250 4.82 11.92 2.74
CA ASP A 250 4.31 12.44 4.00
C ASP A 250 3.60 13.79 3.76
N LYS A 251 4.16 14.64 2.89
CA LYS A 251 3.51 15.91 2.52
C LYS A 251 2.23 15.72 1.74
N LEU A 252 2.24 14.85 0.73
CA LEU A 252 1.06 14.56 -0.08
C LEU A 252 -0.06 13.99 0.79
N LEU A 253 0.27 13.07 1.70
CA LEU A 253 -0.67 12.51 2.66
C LEU A 253 -1.23 13.60 3.60
N ALA A 254 -0.38 14.47 4.16
CA ALA A 254 -0.84 15.54 5.05
C ALA A 254 -1.78 16.54 4.35
N ALA A 255 -1.44 16.98 3.13
CA ALA A 255 -2.28 17.85 2.32
C ALA A 255 -3.63 17.18 2.00
N PHE A 256 -3.61 15.90 1.64
CA PHE A 256 -4.81 15.14 1.33
C PHE A 256 -5.72 14.95 2.55
N CYS A 257 -5.15 14.63 3.71
CA CYS A 257 -5.90 14.54 4.98
C CYS A 257 -6.60 15.86 5.31
N LYS A 258 -5.91 16.99 5.15
CA LYS A 258 -6.51 18.32 5.35
C LYS A 258 -7.66 18.58 4.39
N TYR A 259 -7.45 18.30 3.09
CA TYR A 259 -8.50 18.41 2.08
C TYR A 259 -9.74 17.61 2.45
N LEU A 260 -9.56 16.35 2.86
CA LEU A 260 -10.66 15.48 3.17
C LEU A 260 -11.45 15.99 4.38
N VAL A 261 -10.76 16.40 5.45
CA VAL A 261 -11.39 16.99 6.64
C VAL A 261 -12.16 18.26 6.29
N GLN A 262 -11.59 19.15 5.48
CA GLN A 262 -12.26 20.38 5.05
C GLN A 262 -13.48 20.12 4.16
N LYS A 263 -13.39 19.17 3.22
CA LYS A 263 -14.46 18.87 2.27
C LYS A 263 -15.63 18.11 2.91
N THR A 264 -15.34 17.20 3.84
CA THR A 264 -16.33 16.26 4.37
C THR A 264 -16.74 16.52 5.82
N GLY A 265 -15.96 17.30 6.57
CA GLY A 265 -16.13 17.45 8.01
C GLY A 265 -15.69 16.22 8.82
N ALA A 266 -14.92 15.30 8.22
CA ALA A 266 -14.40 14.14 8.92
C ALA A 266 -13.59 14.53 10.17
N ASP A 267 -13.87 13.87 11.29
CA ASP A 267 -13.26 14.15 12.59
C ASP A 267 -12.13 13.17 12.94
N LYS A 268 -11.88 12.17 12.09
CA LYS A 268 -10.88 11.12 12.31
C LYS A 268 -10.17 10.75 11.02
N ILE A 269 -8.85 10.59 11.11
CA ILE A 269 -7.97 10.11 10.04
C ILE A 269 -7.11 8.99 10.59
N VAL A 270 -6.96 7.89 9.85
CA VAL A 270 -6.05 6.79 10.21
C VAL A 270 -4.72 6.96 9.46
N THR A 271 -3.60 6.74 10.14
CA THR A 271 -2.27 6.71 9.51
C THR A 271 -1.34 5.77 10.29
N THR A 272 -0.15 5.50 9.80
CA THR A 272 0.80 4.60 10.47
C THR A 272 1.69 5.31 11.49
N VAL A 273 2.32 4.52 12.37
CA VAL A 273 3.29 5.01 13.36
C VAL A 273 4.55 5.65 12.75
N ASP A 274 4.78 5.57 11.44
CA ASP A 274 5.95 6.20 10.80
C ASP A 274 5.61 7.40 9.93
N ALA A 275 4.32 7.73 9.77
CA ALA A 275 3.89 8.94 9.10
C ALA A 275 4.32 10.21 9.85
N SER A 276 4.56 11.27 9.11
CA SER A 276 4.98 12.57 9.60
C SER A 276 4.01 13.14 10.63
N MET A 277 4.53 14.00 11.52
CA MET A 277 3.72 14.83 12.41
C MET A 277 3.05 16.01 11.70
N ALA A 278 3.36 16.20 10.41
CA ALA A 278 2.74 17.25 9.58
C ALA A 278 1.22 17.07 9.50
N ILE A 279 0.74 15.82 9.55
CA ILE A 279 -0.68 15.48 9.55
C ILE A 279 -1.36 16.08 10.78
N GLU A 280 -0.83 15.84 11.98
CA GLU A 280 -1.37 16.43 13.21
C GLU A 280 -1.34 17.96 13.16
N GLU A 281 -0.24 18.57 12.70
CA GLU A 281 -0.12 20.04 12.64
C GLU A 281 -1.15 20.65 11.68
N TYR A 282 -1.39 20.02 10.54
CA TYR A 282 -2.40 20.44 9.56
C TYR A 282 -3.83 20.29 10.06
N LEU A 283 -4.10 19.24 10.84
CA LEU A 283 -5.45 18.90 11.29
C LEU A 283 -5.83 19.56 12.62
N ASN A 284 -4.85 20.09 13.38
CA ASN A 284 -5.07 20.67 14.70
C ASN A 284 -6.09 21.81 14.70
N GLU A 285 -6.09 22.66 13.67
CA GLU A 285 -7.05 23.78 13.55
C GLU A 285 -8.50 23.32 13.29
N PHE A 286 -8.70 22.09 12.80
CA PHE A 286 -10.01 21.52 12.48
C PHE A 286 -10.55 20.61 13.59
N GLY A 287 -9.77 20.34 14.64
CA GLY A 287 -10.15 19.42 15.71
C GLY A 287 -10.23 17.94 15.28
N ALA A 288 -9.74 17.60 14.09
CA ALA A 288 -9.73 16.23 13.60
C ALA A 288 -8.62 15.42 14.30
N LYS A 289 -8.96 14.20 14.72
CA LYS A 289 -8.09 13.29 15.44
C LYS A 289 -7.31 12.40 14.47
N VAL A 290 -5.98 12.43 14.58
CA VAL A 290 -5.11 11.45 13.93
C VAL A 290 -5.01 10.19 14.79
N ILE A 291 -5.39 9.05 14.21
CA ILE A 291 -5.32 7.73 14.83
C ILE A 291 -4.16 6.97 14.19
N ARG A 292 -3.17 6.60 15.01
CA ARG A 292 -2.00 5.86 14.54
C ARG A 292 -2.18 4.36 14.71
N THR A 293 -1.95 3.61 13.64
CA THR A 293 -1.94 2.13 13.59
C THR A 293 -0.55 1.59 13.22
N LYS A 294 -0.39 0.27 13.25
CA LYS A 294 0.82 -0.40 12.75
C LYS A 294 1.00 -0.14 11.25
N ILE A 295 2.22 -0.32 10.75
CA ILE A 295 2.57 -0.21 9.33
C ILE A 295 1.97 -1.41 8.58
N GLY A 296 1.45 -1.14 7.38
CA GLY A 296 0.77 -2.11 6.52
C GLY A 296 -0.70 -1.78 6.32
N ASP A 297 -1.15 -1.97 5.08
CA ASP A 297 -2.53 -1.81 4.62
C ASP A 297 -3.55 -2.59 5.45
N VAL A 298 -3.23 -3.82 5.86
CA VAL A 298 -4.08 -4.64 6.74
C VAL A 298 -4.40 -3.89 8.03
N ALA A 299 -3.38 -3.35 8.70
CA ALA A 299 -3.54 -2.63 9.97
C ALA A 299 -4.27 -1.29 9.82
N VAL A 300 -4.14 -0.65 8.65
CA VAL A 300 -4.93 0.55 8.29
C VAL A 300 -6.39 0.19 8.10
N ALA A 301 -6.69 -0.87 7.33
CA ALA A 301 -8.05 -1.34 7.10
C ALA A 301 -8.76 -1.74 8.39
N GLU A 302 -8.11 -2.51 9.28
CA GLU A 302 -8.65 -2.90 10.58
C GLU A 302 -9.00 -1.68 11.46
N GLU A 303 -8.10 -0.68 11.52
CA GLU A 303 -8.36 0.50 12.34
C GLU A 303 -9.43 1.41 11.71
N LEU A 304 -9.57 1.42 10.38
CA LEU A 304 -10.68 2.09 9.68
C LEU A 304 -12.03 1.44 10.02
N GLU A 305 -12.11 0.11 10.02
CA GLU A 305 -13.33 -0.61 10.42
C GLU A 305 -13.69 -0.34 11.88
N LYS A 306 -12.70 -0.39 12.77
CA LYS A 306 -12.89 -0.19 14.20
C LYS A 306 -13.30 1.24 14.58
N THR A 307 -12.76 2.24 13.90
CA THR A 307 -12.94 3.66 14.28
C THR A 307 -14.05 4.36 13.50
N GLY A 308 -14.43 3.79 12.35
CA GLY A 308 -15.36 4.39 11.40
C GLY A 308 -14.79 5.58 10.62
N ALA A 309 -13.47 5.84 10.70
CA ALA A 309 -12.84 6.89 9.93
C ALA A 309 -12.98 6.62 8.42
N ILE A 310 -13.21 7.67 7.63
CA ILE A 310 -13.50 7.52 6.19
C ILE A 310 -12.25 7.34 5.32
N PHE A 311 -11.07 7.58 5.89
CA PHE A 311 -9.80 7.51 5.17
C PHE A 311 -8.66 7.08 6.07
N GLY A 312 -7.80 6.24 5.51
CA GLY A 312 -6.52 5.89 6.11
C GLY A 312 -5.44 5.78 5.04
N GLY A 313 -4.22 6.20 5.37
CA GLY A 313 -3.11 6.18 4.41
C GLY A 313 -1.75 5.95 5.05
N GLU A 314 -0.87 5.34 4.28
CA GLU A 314 0.54 5.17 4.60
C GLU A 314 1.41 6.18 3.82
N PRO A 315 2.56 6.63 4.36
CA PRO A 315 3.53 7.47 3.66
C PRO A 315 4.38 6.65 2.65
N SER A 316 3.72 5.75 1.95
CA SER A 316 4.24 4.87 0.88
C SER A 316 3.37 4.96 -0.38
N GLY A 317 2.29 5.75 -0.33
CA GLY A 317 1.28 5.81 -1.38
C GLY A 317 0.21 4.74 -1.27
N THR A 318 0.18 3.92 -0.21
CA THR A 318 -0.90 2.94 0.00
C THR A 318 -2.04 3.59 0.77
N TRP A 319 -3.12 3.97 0.09
CA TRP A 319 -4.24 4.70 0.68
C TRP A 319 -5.56 3.94 0.52
N ILE A 320 -6.41 4.02 1.56
CA ILE A 320 -7.72 3.37 1.63
C ILE A 320 -8.79 4.44 1.82
N HIS A 321 -9.73 4.49 0.88
CA HIS A 321 -10.88 5.39 0.87
C HIS A 321 -12.14 4.62 1.31
N ARG A 322 -12.33 4.46 2.62
CA ARG A 322 -13.41 3.64 3.21
C ARG A 322 -14.81 4.11 2.79
N ASP A 323 -14.97 5.38 2.46
CA ASP A 323 -16.20 5.92 1.90
C ASP A 323 -16.57 5.30 0.53
N ILE A 324 -15.60 4.69 -0.15
CA ILE A 324 -15.77 3.95 -1.41
C ILE A 324 -15.62 2.44 -1.20
N HIS A 325 -14.47 1.99 -0.67
CA HIS A 325 -14.20 0.60 -0.30
C HIS A 325 -12.97 0.47 0.60
N LEU A 326 -12.76 -0.73 1.18
CA LEU A 326 -11.69 -0.98 2.16
C LEU A 326 -10.38 -1.55 1.57
N THR A 327 -10.32 -1.76 0.25
CA THR A 327 -9.07 -2.14 -0.43
C THR A 327 -8.19 -0.90 -0.69
N PRO A 328 -6.86 -0.98 -0.55
CA PRO A 328 -5.98 0.08 -1.00
C PRO A 328 -6.09 0.33 -2.51
N ASP A 329 -6.13 1.59 -2.91
CA ASP A 329 -6.43 1.96 -4.29
C ASP A 329 -5.57 3.10 -4.83
N GLY A 330 -4.54 2.70 -5.58
CA GLY A 330 -3.68 3.55 -6.39
C GLY A 330 -4.46 4.54 -7.26
N ILE A 331 -5.44 3.99 -7.96
CA ILE A 331 -6.13 4.62 -9.07
C ILE A 331 -7.11 5.66 -8.52
N LEU A 332 -7.95 5.26 -7.56
CA LEU A 332 -8.88 6.16 -6.88
C LEU A 332 -8.15 7.31 -6.18
N SER A 333 -7.05 7.03 -5.49
CA SER A 333 -6.31 8.09 -4.80
C SER A 333 -5.70 9.08 -5.77
N GLY A 334 -5.21 8.63 -6.93
CA GLY A 334 -4.73 9.52 -7.99
C GLY A 334 -5.83 10.44 -8.52
N LEU A 335 -7.05 9.92 -8.70
CA LEU A 335 -8.22 10.74 -9.05
C LEU A 335 -8.59 11.73 -7.94
N ARG A 336 -8.52 11.30 -6.67
CA ARG A 336 -8.81 12.16 -5.51
C ARG A 336 -7.74 13.22 -5.24
N VAL A 337 -6.50 13.03 -5.69
CA VAL A 337 -5.50 14.10 -5.73
C VAL A 337 -5.95 15.21 -6.70
N LEU A 338 -6.57 14.87 -7.83
CA LEU A 338 -7.14 15.87 -8.73
C LEU A 338 -8.35 16.58 -8.12
N GLU A 339 -9.22 15.86 -7.40
CA GLU A 339 -10.32 16.50 -6.66
C GLU A 339 -9.78 17.48 -5.60
N MET A 340 -8.67 17.15 -4.94
CA MET A 340 -8.01 18.04 -3.99
C MET A 340 -7.49 19.31 -4.69
N MET A 341 -6.84 19.15 -5.86
CA MET A 341 -6.38 20.29 -6.66
C MET A 341 -7.55 21.18 -7.10
N GLU A 342 -8.66 20.58 -7.53
CA GLU A 342 -9.90 21.29 -7.88
C GLU A 342 -10.48 22.03 -6.68
N PHE A 343 -10.58 21.37 -5.51
CA PHE A 343 -11.14 21.96 -4.30
C PHE A 343 -10.38 23.20 -3.84
N TYR A 344 -9.05 23.18 -3.91
CA TYR A 344 -8.24 24.34 -3.55
C TYR A 344 -8.10 25.35 -4.69
N GLY A 345 -8.41 24.98 -5.94
CA GLY A 345 -8.15 25.80 -7.12
C GLY A 345 -6.66 26.11 -7.31
N LYS A 346 -5.78 25.17 -6.92
CA LYS A 346 -4.32 25.34 -6.91
C LYS A 346 -3.62 24.23 -7.68
N LYS A 347 -2.41 24.55 -8.16
CA LYS A 347 -1.48 23.56 -8.70
C LYS A 347 -0.94 22.68 -7.58
N LEU A 348 -0.53 21.45 -7.92
CA LEU A 348 -0.07 20.50 -6.92
C LEU A 348 1.16 21.01 -6.19
N HIS A 349 2.12 21.62 -6.90
CA HIS A 349 3.32 22.15 -6.25
C HIS A 349 3.01 23.24 -5.21
N GLU A 350 2.00 24.07 -5.45
CA GLU A 350 1.56 25.13 -4.52
C GLU A 350 0.97 24.51 -3.25
N ILE A 351 0.14 23.47 -3.39
CA ILE A 351 -0.45 22.74 -2.26
C ILE A 351 0.63 22.05 -1.43
N ILE A 352 1.59 21.39 -2.09
CA ILE A 352 2.65 20.63 -1.40
C ILE A 352 3.66 21.56 -0.71
N ASP A 353 3.94 22.73 -1.29
CA ASP A 353 4.88 23.70 -0.73
C ASP A 353 4.32 24.40 0.53
N GLU A 354 3.00 24.43 0.71
CA GLU A 354 2.36 24.88 1.96
C GLU A 354 2.61 23.90 3.12
N VAL A 355 2.92 22.63 2.84
CA VAL A 355 3.12 21.62 3.88
C VAL A 355 4.48 21.81 4.55
N PRO A 356 4.54 21.94 5.90
CA PRO A 356 5.77 22.05 6.65
C PRO A 356 6.77 20.97 6.27
N SER A 357 8.01 21.38 6.02
CA SER A 357 9.14 20.47 5.90
C SER A 357 9.77 20.28 7.28
N TYR A 358 10.01 19.03 7.66
CA TYR A 358 10.75 18.71 8.88
C TYR A 358 12.05 17.99 8.54
N ALA A 359 13.04 18.08 9.43
CA ALA A 359 14.25 17.29 9.32
C ALA A 359 13.91 15.81 9.55
N ASN A 360 13.94 15.01 8.49
CA ASN A 360 13.69 13.57 8.52
C ASN A 360 15.01 12.82 8.34
N MET A 361 15.32 11.89 9.25
CA MET A 361 16.54 11.08 9.21
C MET A 361 16.20 9.61 9.40
N ARG A 362 16.89 8.72 8.68
CA ARG A 362 16.65 7.28 8.70
C ARG A 362 17.98 6.54 8.76
N GLU A 363 18.08 5.56 9.64
CA GLU A 363 19.27 4.72 9.82
C GLU A 363 18.89 3.24 9.97
N LYS A 364 19.76 2.37 9.45
CA LYS A 364 19.64 0.91 9.57
C LYS A 364 20.83 0.38 10.36
N ILE A 365 20.56 -0.31 11.47
CA ILE A 365 21.59 -0.84 12.36
C ILE A 365 21.51 -2.37 12.34
N SER A 366 22.56 -3.02 11.84
CA SER A 366 22.65 -4.49 11.81
C SER A 366 22.42 -5.07 13.22
N CYS A 367 21.51 -6.04 13.30
CA CYS A 367 21.09 -6.65 14.54
C CYS A 367 20.79 -8.14 14.30
N PRO A 368 21.61 -9.06 14.85
CA PRO A 368 21.35 -10.49 14.77
C PRO A 368 19.96 -10.85 15.27
N ASP A 369 19.28 -11.78 14.60
CA ASP A 369 17.88 -12.12 14.89
C ASP A 369 17.66 -12.60 16.33
N ASN A 370 18.63 -13.34 16.88
CA ASN A 370 18.59 -13.80 18.28
C ASN A 370 18.71 -12.67 19.33
N LEU A 371 19.12 -11.46 18.92
CA LEU A 371 19.24 -10.29 19.81
C LEU A 371 18.07 -9.31 19.65
N LYS A 372 17.27 -9.41 18.59
CA LYS A 372 16.24 -8.42 18.24
C LYS A 372 15.32 -8.07 19.41
N GLN A 373 14.73 -9.06 20.07
CA GLN A 373 13.81 -8.80 21.19
C GLN A 373 14.52 -8.12 22.38
N LYS A 374 15.70 -8.64 22.76
CA LYS A 374 16.51 -8.07 23.85
C LYS A 374 16.88 -6.61 23.58
N VAL A 375 17.22 -6.29 22.34
CA VAL A 375 17.54 -4.92 21.92
C VAL A 375 16.31 -4.02 22.05
N MET A 376 15.13 -4.46 21.61
CA MET A 376 13.91 -3.66 21.73
C MET A 376 13.51 -3.42 23.19
N ASP A 377 13.62 -4.43 24.05
CA ASP A 377 13.35 -4.30 25.48
C ASP A 377 14.30 -3.29 26.14
N TYR A 378 15.59 -3.33 25.77
CA TYR A 378 16.59 -2.37 26.25
C TYR A 378 16.29 -0.95 25.76
N VAL A 379 16.03 -0.78 24.46
CA VAL A 379 15.68 0.51 23.85
C VAL A 379 14.45 1.12 24.52
N SER A 380 13.42 0.32 24.81
CA SER A 380 12.22 0.78 25.50
C SER A 380 12.55 1.31 26.90
N LYS A 381 13.27 0.52 27.70
CA LYS A 381 13.60 0.88 29.10
C LYS A 381 14.57 2.06 29.20
N GLU A 382 15.62 2.06 28.39
CA GLU A 382 16.61 3.15 28.40
C GLU A 382 16.04 4.43 27.77
N GLY A 383 15.25 4.31 26.71
CA GLY A 383 14.55 5.45 26.11
C GLY A 383 13.61 6.12 27.11
N GLU A 384 12.85 5.35 27.90
CA GLU A 384 11.98 5.90 28.94
C GLU A 384 12.76 6.71 29.99
N LYS A 385 13.95 6.25 30.40
CA LYS A 385 14.83 6.98 31.32
C LYS A 385 15.41 8.25 30.69
N ILE A 386 15.93 8.15 29.46
CA ILE A 386 16.61 9.25 28.77
C ILE A 386 15.62 10.35 28.40
N PHE A 387 14.47 9.98 27.84
CA PHE A 387 13.45 10.90 27.37
C PHE A 387 12.45 11.30 28.45
N LYS A 388 12.50 10.64 29.63
CA LYS A 388 11.56 10.85 30.76
C LYS A 388 10.10 10.80 30.32
N LYS A 389 9.80 9.88 29.40
CA LYS A 389 8.49 9.74 28.76
C LYS A 389 8.26 8.26 28.48
N LYS A 390 7.04 7.77 28.72
CA LYS A 390 6.66 6.40 28.37
C LYS A 390 6.60 6.24 26.84
N PRO A 391 7.18 5.19 26.25
CA PRO A 391 7.08 4.96 24.82
C PRO A 391 5.68 4.52 24.39
N GLU A 392 5.34 4.87 23.16
CA GLU A 392 4.27 4.23 22.39
C GLU A 392 4.84 2.95 21.77
N THR A 393 4.22 1.80 22.05
CA THR A 393 4.74 0.48 21.66
C THR A 393 3.84 -0.27 20.69
N LEU A 394 3.10 0.46 19.86
CA LEU A 394 2.16 -0.12 18.90
C LEU A 394 2.89 -0.95 17.83
N GLU A 395 3.98 -0.41 17.29
CA GLU A 395 4.95 -1.14 16.47
C GLU A 395 6.35 -0.57 16.72
N GLY A 396 7.21 -1.36 17.35
CA GLY A 396 8.50 -0.89 17.83
C GLY A 396 8.36 0.00 19.07
N VAL A 397 9.27 0.97 19.21
CA VAL A 397 9.34 1.91 20.34
C VAL A 397 9.37 3.32 19.76
N ARG A 398 8.27 4.06 19.95
CA ARG A 398 8.12 5.45 19.50
C ARG A 398 8.08 6.40 20.70
N PHE A 399 8.82 7.49 20.61
CA PHE A 399 8.70 8.62 21.53
C PHE A 399 8.32 9.86 20.74
N SER A 400 7.14 10.41 21.01
CA SER A 400 6.65 11.64 20.40
C SER A 400 6.89 12.84 21.32
N PHE A 401 7.40 13.94 20.79
CA PHE A 401 7.65 15.22 21.46
C PHE A 401 6.91 16.33 20.72
N GLU A 402 6.79 17.51 21.33
CA GLU A 402 6.16 18.67 20.69
C GLU A 402 6.89 19.11 19.39
N LYS A 403 8.22 18.96 19.37
CA LYS A 403 9.08 19.40 18.25
C LYS A 403 9.56 18.27 17.34
N GLY A 404 9.11 17.03 17.53
CA GLY A 404 9.60 15.90 16.76
C GLY A 404 9.30 14.54 17.39
N TRP A 405 9.73 13.47 16.76
CA TRP A 405 9.57 12.11 17.26
C TRP A 405 10.73 11.21 16.83
N ILE A 406 10.91 10.11 17.54
CA ILE A 406 11.81 9.01 17.17
C ILE A 406 11.04 7.70 17.20
N LEU A 407 11.22 6.89 16.17
CA LEU A 407 10.70 5.52 16.05
C LEU A 407 11.87 4.56 15.87
N ILE A 408 11.96 3.56 16.75
CA ILE A 408 12.93 2.47 16.66
C ILE A 408 12.15 1.19 16.50
N ARG A 409 12.37 0.44 15.42
CA ARG A 409 11.62 -0.80 15.15
C ARG A 409 12.47 -1.87 14.49
N LEU A 410 12.07 -3.12 14.67
CA LEU A 410 12.68 -4.25 13.98
C LEU A 410 12.30 -4.25 12.51
N SER A 411 13.21 -4.69 11.63
CA SER A 411 12.81 -5.11 10.29
C SER A 411 12.13 -6.47 10.35
N GLY A 412 10.99 -6.59 9.66
CA GLY A 412 10.21 -7.82 9.58
C GLY A 412 10.85 -8.90 8.70
N THR A 413 11.71 -8.50 7.75
CA THR A 413 12.30 -9.40 6.74
C THR A 413 13.82 -9.49 6.80
N GLU A 414 14.49 -8.53 7.44
CA GLU A 414 15.95 -8.41 7.41
C GLU A 414 16.53 -8.31 8.84
N SER A 415 17.77 -8.72 9.05
CA SER A 415 18.43 -8.74 10.37
C SER A 415 18.99 -7.36 10.76
N TYR A 416 18.12 -6.35 10.85
CA TYR A 416 18.46 -5.02 11.35
C TYR A 416 17.33 -4.34 12.12
N VAL A 417 17.68 -3.27 12.83
CA VAL A 417 16.79 -2.31 13.52
C VAL A 417 16.77 -1.01 12.72
N ARG A 418 15.58 -0.48 12.43
CA ARG A 418 15.38 0.83 11.81
C ARG A 418 15.27 1.89 12.90
N VAL A 419 15.98 3.00 12.73
CA VAL A 419 15.79 4.22 13.51
C VAL A 419 15.31 5.29 12.55
N ARG A 420 14.13 5.86 12.79
CA ARG A 420 13.58 6.99 12.03
C ARG A 420 13.32 8.12 12.99
N VAL A 421 13.72 9.33 12.59
CA VAL A 421 13.52 10.56 13.36
C VAL A 421 12.91 11.60 12.44
N GLU A 422 12.02 12.39 13.00
CA GLU A 422 11.54 13.61 12.38
C GLU A 422 11.51 14.72 13.43
N ALA A 423 11.96 15.93 13.08
CA ALA A 423 11.84 17.09 13.97
C ALA A 423 11.75 18.41 13.21
N LYS A 424 11.15 19.42 13.85
CA LYS A 424 11.11 20.80 13.32
C LYS A 424 12.50 21.41 13.15
N GLU A 425 13.40 21.09 14.08
CA GLU A 425 14.77 21.61 14.10
C GLU A 425 15.77 20.50 13.79
N LYS A 426 16.67 20.75 12.85
CA LYS A 426 17.68 19.77 12.41
C LYS A 426 18.57 19.29 13.56
N ASP A 427 19.03 20.20 14.42
CA ASP A 427 19.88 19.84 15.56
C ASP A 427 19.17 18.91 16.54
N PHE A 428 17.85 19.07 16.72
CA PHE A 428 17.05 18.19 17.55
C PHE A 428 16.88 16.80 16.90
N ALA A 429 16.63 16.75 15.58
CA ALA A 429 16.60 15.48 14.84
C ALA A 429 17.95 14.74 14.95
N GLU A 430 19.06 15.42 14.76
CA GLU A 430 20.40 14.83 14.87
C GLU A 430 20.68 14.31 16.27
N LYS A 431 20.26 15.05 17.31
CA LYS A 431 20.39 14.61 18.70
C LYS A 431 19.57 13.35 18.96
N LEU A 432 18.30 13.32 18.56
CA LEU A 432 17.44 12.14 18.68
C LEU A 432 18.05 10.94 17.93
N MET A 433 18.53 11.16 16.70
CA MET A 433 19.14 10.10 15.89
C MET A 433 20.38 9.51 16.56
N LYS A 434 21.31 10.37 17.02
CA LYS A 434 22.50 9.93 17.76
C LYS A 434 22.13 9.14 19.02
N THR A 435 21.15 9.60 19.78
CA THR A 435 20.65 8.89 20.96
C THR A 435 20.04 7.54 20.59
N GLY A 436 19.19 7.47 19.57
CA GLY A 436 18.58 6.24 19.07
C GLY A 436 19.60 5.20 18.64
N ILE A 437 20.57 5.60 17.81
CA ILE A 437 21.67 4.73 17.38
C ILE A 437 22.46 4.22 18.59
N SER A 438 22.75 5.09 19.57
CA SER A 438 23.48 4.71 20.78
C SER A 438 22.71 3.65 21.58
N MET A 439 21.40 3.82 21.79
CA MET A 439 20.57 2.85 22.51
C MET A 439 20.55 1.49 21.81
N VAL A 440 20.39 1.46 20.48
CA VAL A 440 20.38 0.21 19.71
C VAL A 440 21.75 -0.49 19.81
N LYS A 441 22.86 0.24 19.61
CA LYS A 441 24.22 -0.33 19.70
C LYS A 441 24.54 -0.86 21.10
N LYS A 442 24.14 -0.14 22.15
CA LYS A 442 24.29 -0.62 23.54
C LYS A 442 23.46 -1.87 23.80
N GLY A 443 22.20 -1.89 23.36
CA GLY A 443 21.34 -3.07 23.44
C GLY A 443 21.95 -4.31 22.76
N ILE A 444 22.60 -4.12 21.60
CA ILE A 444 23.31 -5.20 20.87
C ILE A 444 24.53 -5.68 21.67
N SER A 445 25.35 -4.75 22.17
CA SER A 445 26.57 -5.10 22.92
C SER A 445 26.32 -5.63 24.34
N GLY A 446 25.11 -5.44 24.88
CA GLY A 446 24.76 -5.83 26.25
C GLY A 446 25.43 -4.97 27.33
N LYS A 447 25.90 -3.77 26.98
CA LYS A 447 26.59 -2.81 27.88
C LYS A 447 25.71 -1.64 28.29
#